data_AF-A0A497TZF8-F1
#
_entry.id   AF-A0A497TZF8-F1
#
_cell.length_a   1.000
_cell.length_b   1.000
_cell.length_c   1.000
_cell.angle_alpha   90.00
_cell.angle_beta   90.00
_cell.angle_gamma   90.00
#
_symmetry.space_group_name_H-M   'P 1'
#
loop_
_entity.id
_entity.type
_entity.pdbx_description
1 polymer ?
#
loop_
_entity_poly.entity_id
_entity_poly.type
_entity_poly.pdbx_seq_one_letter_code
_entity_poly.pdbx_strand_id
1 'polypeptide(L)' 'MKKILGIMLILIGFCLVVVIKIGPSRETSWLFRYGELPPILLGAAILIPGLILYNKNR' A
#
# COMPACT_ATOMS: atom_id res chain seq x y z
N MET A 1 8.56 10.27 -16.31
CA MET A 1 9.13 9.05 -15.70
C MET A 1 8.86 8.95 -14.19
N LYS A 2 9.53 9.73 -13.32
CA LYS A 2 9.41 9.61 -11.84
C LYS A 2 7.99 9.88 -11.30
N LYS A 3 7.25 10.80 -11.94
CA LYS A 3 5.85 11.11 -11.59
C LYS A 3 4.89 9.92 -11.79
N ILE A 4 5.07 9.17 -12.87
CA ILE A 4 4.26 7.97 -13.20
C ILE A 4 4.54 6.87 -12.17
N LEU A 5 5.81 6.70 -11.79
CA LEU A 5 6.22 5.79 -10.72
C LEU A 5 5.57 6.14 -9.37
N GLY A 6 5.51 7.43 -9.02
CA GLY A 6 4.81 7.89 -7.83
C GLY A 6 3.32 7.55 -7.86
N ILE A 7 2.66 7.80 -9.00
CA ILE A 7 1.23 7.47 -9.19
C ILE A 7 0.99 5.96 -9.10
N MET A 8 1.85 5.13 -9.71
CA MET A 8 1.76 3.67 -9.62
C MET A 8 1.90 3.17 -8.18
N LEU A 9 2.87 3.70 -7.43
CA LEU A 9 3.06 3.33 -6.01
C LEU A 9 1.86 3.73 -5.15
N ILE A 10 1.29 4.91 -5.39
CA ILE A 10 0.08 5.37 -4.69
C ILE A 10 -1.09 4.44 -4.98
N LEU A 11 -1.30 4.05 -6.24
CA LEU A 11 -2.35 3.11 -6.65
C LEU A 11 -2.21 1.73 -6.00
N ILE A 12 -0.99 1.17 -6.01
CA ILE A 12 -0.70 -0.14 -5.41
C ILE A 12 -0.93 -0.09 -3.90
N GLY A 13 -0.38 0.92 -3.21
CA GLY A 13 -0.55 1.03 -1.77
C GLY A 13 -1.99 1.34 -1.36
N PHE A 14 -2.74 2.11 -2.16
CA PHE A 14 -4.18 2.33 -1.95
C PHE A 14 -4.97 1.02 -2.07
N CYS A 15 -4.70 0.22 -3.11
CA CYS A 15 -5.33 -1.08 -3.28
C CYS A 15 -5.05 -2.01 -2.08
N LEU A 16 -3.81 -2.00 -1.57
CA LEU A 16 -3.44 -2.76 -0.38
C LEU A 16 -4.25 -2.34 0.85
N VAL A 17 -4.40 -1.03 1.09
CA VAL A 17 -5.19 -0.50 2.21
C VAL A 17 -6.67 -0.88 2.10
N VAL A 18 -7.23 -0.88 0.89
CA VAL A 18 -8.60 -1.34 0.64
C VAL A 18 -8.76 -2.82 0.98
N VAL A 19 -7.83 -3.67 0.55
CA VAL A 19 -7.83 -5.11 0.89
C VAL A 19 -7.75 -5.33 2.39
N ILE A 20 -6.93 -4.54 3.10
CA ILE A 20 -6.83 -4.57 4.56
C ILE A 20 -8.16 -4.25 5.23
N LYS A 21 -8.87 -3.24 4.72
CA LYS A 21 -10.16 -2.82 5.27
C LYS A 21 -11.28 -3.83 5.03
N ILE A 22 -11.24 -4.56 3.91
CA ILE A 22 -12.21 -5.62 3.60
C ILE A 22 -11.97 -6.87 4.46
N GLY A 23 -10.73 -7.08 4.89
CA GLY A 23 -10.30 -8.22 5.69
C GLY A 23 -9.78 -9.39 4.84
N PRO A 24 -9.15 -10.39 5.48
CA PRO A 24 -8.52 -11.50 4.79
C PRO A 24 -9.51 -12.40 4.03
N SER A 25 -9.15 -12.76 2.81
CA SER A 25 -9.70 -13.94 2.12
C SER A 25 -8.91 -15.19 2.53
N ARG A 26 -9.38 -16.39 2.14
CA ARG A 26 -8.63 -17.64 2.38
C ARG A 26 -7.17 -17.55 1.93
N GLU A 27 -6.96 -16.95 0.76
CA GLU A 27 -5.64 -16.79 0.12
C GLU A 27 -4.76 -15.72 0.77
N THR A 28 -5.36 -14.69 1.40
CA THR A 28 -4.61 -13.58 2.03
C THR A 28 -4.54 -13.68 3.54
N SER A 29 -5.18 -14.70 4.14
CA SER A 29 -5.18 -14.94 5.59
C SER A 29 -3.79 -14.97 6.23
N TRP A 30 -2.78 -15.43 5.49
CA TRP A 30 -1.40 -15.45 5.96
C TRP A 30 -0.79 -14.05 6.18
N LEU A 31 -1.26 -13.03 5.46
CA LEU A 31 -0.84 -11.63 5.66
C LEU A 31 -1.32 -11.07 7.00
N PHE A 32 -2.44 -11.59 7.51
CA PHE A 32 -3.06 -11.16 8.76
C PHE A 32 -2.73 -12.08 9.94
N ARG A 33 -1.76 -13.00 9.77
CA ARG A 33 -1.38 -13.99 10.79
C ARG A 33 -0.93 -13.37 12.11
N TYR A 34 -0.36 -12.17 12.05
CA TYR A 34 0.04 -11.38 13.22
C TYR A 34 -0.89 -10.18 13.47
N GLY A 35 -2.15 -10.27 13.01
CA GLY A 35 -3.14 -9.20 13.06
C GLY A 35 -3.09 -8.27 11.84
N GLU A 36 -3.73 -7.11 11.97
CA GLU A 36 -3.88 -6.13 10.89
C GLU A 36 -2.67 -5.20 10.73
N LEU A 37 -1.80 -5.16 11.75
CA LEU A 37 -0.67 -4.25 11.84
C LEU A 37 0.41 -4.48 10.76
N PRO A 38 0.84 -5.72 10.45
CA PRO A 38 1.81 -5.95 9.38
C PRO A 38 1.32 -5.52 7.98
N PRO A 39 0.08 -5.86 7.55
CA PRO A 39 -0.46 -5.33 6.30
C PRO A 39 -0.52 -3.80 6.26
N ILE A 40 -0.93 -3.15 7.35
CA ILE A 40 -1.01 -1.69 7.44
C ILE A 40 0.38 -1.06 7.25
N LEU A 41 1.41 -1.63 7.89
CA LEU A 41 2.79 -1.17 7.72
C LEU A 41 3.29 -1.34 6.29
N LEU A 42 2.96 -2.47 5.63
CA LEU A 42 3.28 -2.68 4.21
C LEU A 42 2.58 -1.64 3.32
N GLY A 43 1.30 -1.37 3.58
CA GLY A 43 0.55 -0.34 2.86
C GLY A 43 1.19 1.04 3.00
N ALA A 44 1.57 1.42 4.23
CA ALA A 44 2.25 2.68 4.52
C ALA A 44 3.64 2.75 3.86
N ALA A 45 4.42 1.66 3.90
CA ALA A 45 5.74 1.59 3.29
C ALA A 45 5.71 1.74 1.76
N ILE A 46 4.57 1.49 1.11
CA ILE A 46 4.39 1.67 -0.33
C ILE A 46 3.79 3.06 -0.64
N LEU A 47 2.78 3.49 0.12
CA LEU A 47 2.09 4.78 -0.08
C LEU A 47 3.00 5.97 0.21
N ILE A 48 3.78 5.93 1.29
CA ILE A 48 4.61 7.07 1.73
C ILE A 48 5.67 7.40 0.68
N PRO A 49 6.49 6.45 0.18
CA PRO A 49 7.43 6.75 -0.90
C PRO A 49 6.74 7.21 -2.18
N GLY A 50 5.58 6.62 -2.53
CA GLY A 50 4.79 7.03 -3.70
C GLY A 50 4.35 8.50 -3.62
N LEU A 51 3.85 8.93 -2.46
CA LEU A 51 3.46 10.30 -2.18
C LEU A 51 4.65 11.26 -2.19
N ILE A 52 5.77 10.88 -1.57
CA ILE A 52 7.00 11.69 -1.57
C ILE A 52 7.50 11.88 -2.99
N LEU A 53 7.54 10.81 -3.79
CA LEU A 53 8.02 10.85 -5.18
C LEU A 53 7.10 11.69 -6.08
N TYR A 54 5.78 11.59 -5.86
CA TYR A 54 4.79 12.39 -6.57
C TYR A 54 4.91 13.88 -6.22
N ASN A 55 5.03 14.21 -4.94
CA ASN A 55 5.07 15.60 -4.46
C ASN A 55 6.38 16.30 -4.81
N LYS A 56 7.52 15.59 -4.77
CA LYS A 56 8.84 16.13 -5.15
C LYS A 56 8.93 16.46 -6.65
N ASN A 57 8.00 15.95 -7.46
CA ASN A 57 7.99 16.11 -8.91
C ASN A 57 6.75 16.90 -9.39
N ARG A 58 6.13 17.65 -8.45
CA ARG A 58 5.01 18.58 -8.68
C ARG A 58 5.55 19.93 -9.11
#